data_AF-A0AAN6DF50-F1
#
_entry.id   AF-A0AAN6DF50-F1
#
_cell.length_a   1.000
_cell.length_b   1.000
_cell.length_c   1.000
_cell.angle_alpha   90.00
_cell.angle_beta   90.00
_cell.angle_gamma   90.00
#
_symmetry.space_group_name_H-M   'P 1'
#
loop_
_entity.id
_entity.type
_entity.pdbx_description
1 polymer ?
#
loop_
_entity_poly.entity_id
_entity_poly.type
_entity_poly.pdbx_seq_one_letter_code
_entity_poly.pdbx_strand_id
1 'polypeptide(L)'
;MFNWLFGKRLTPQEQMRRNQRQLERTQRELEREKVKLQQQEKKLIQDIKKSARANQMKAIKVQARDLIRTRKQVEKFDKMKTQLQAISLRLQTMRSSNQMTSSMKDAARLLNGMNGQMNIQGLSRITMEFQKSLDIMDQKQEMVDDVMDDLMDDEIDVDDEEEIDEVVGKVLDEMGIDLNTKLSDSVPDGIGHASAEAITGSKNQAMAVGADGGLDDDLQARLNELKR
;
A
#
# COMPACT_ATOMS: atom_id res chain seq x y z
N MET A 1 -13.41 56.38 2.57
CA MET A 1 -13.66 55.56 1.37
C MET A 1 -12.34 55.04 0.76
N PHE A 2 -11.40 54.53 1.57
CA PHE A 2 -10.07 54.10 1.10
C PHE A 2 -9.63 52.70 1.60
N ASN A 3 -10.49 51.96 2.30
CA ASN A 3 -10.16 50.64 2.86
C ASN A 3 -10.53 49.46 1.94
N TRP A 4 -10.90 49.74 0.68
CA TRP A 4 -11.31 48.74 -0.33
C TRP A 4 -10.21 48.47 -1.37
N LEU A 5 -9.24 49.38 -1.53
CA LEU A 5 -8.19 49.29 -2.56
C LEU A 5 -6.92 48.55 -2.10
N PHE A 6 -6.71 48.41 -0.79
CA PHE A 6 -5.71 47.50 -0.23
C PHE A 6 -6.43 46.26 0.25
N GLY A 7 -6.47 45.22 -0.59
CA GLY A 7 -7.09 43.94 -0.27
C GLY A 7 -6.71 43.51 1.14
N LYS A 8 -7.72 43.28 2.00
CA LYS A 8 -7.54 42.92 3.41
C LYS A 8 -6.45 41.85 3.50
N ARG A 9 -5.31 42.20 4.10
CA ARG A 9 -4.27 41.22 4.44
C ARG A 9 -4.95 40.14 5.27
N LEU A 10 -5.07 38.96 4.68
CA LEU A 10 -5.76 37.84 5.29
C LEU A 10 -5.10 37.58 6.65
N THR A 11 -5.89 37.56 7.72
CA THR A 11 -5.32 37.32 9.06
C THR A 11 -4.66 35.94 9.09
N PRO A 12 -3.63 35.71 9.93
CA PRO A 12 -3.00 34.39 10.05
C PRO A 12 -4.03 33.27 10.30
N GLN A 13 -5.11 33.56 11.02
CA GLN A 13 -6.22 32.62 11.25
C GLN A 13 -7.05 32.33 10.00
N GLU A 14 -7.33 33.33 9.16
CA GLU A 14 -8.02 33.13 7.88
C GLU A 14 -7.13 32.40 6.88
N GLN A 15 -5.81 32.63 6.89
CA GLN A 15 -4.84 31.89 6.07
C GLN A 15 -4.82 30.41 6.48
N MET A 16 -4.72 30.10 7.78
CA MET A 16 -4.82 28.73 8.28
C MET A 16 -6.12 28.04 7.85
N ARG A 17 -7.27 28.72 7.97
CA ARG A 17 -8.57 28.16 7.52
C ARG A 17 -8.64 27.92 6.02
N ARG A 18 -8.06 28.81 5.21
CA ARG A 18 -7.98 28.64 3.75
C ARG A 18 -7.11 27.44 3.39
N ASN A 19 -5.94 27.32 4.01
CA ASN A 19 -5.00 26.23 3.78
C ASN A 19 -5.62 24.88 4.20
N GLN A 20 -6.32 24.82 5.34
CA GLN A 20 -7.04 23.61 5.78
C GLN A 20 -8.05 23.13 4.72
N ARG A 21 -8.87 24.04 4.20
CA ARG A 21 -9.84 23.72 3.14
C ARG A 21 -9.17 23.30 1.83
N GLN A 22 -8.00 23.86 1.52
CA GLN A 22 -7.23 23.44 0.34
C GLN A 22 -6.68 22.03 0.52
N LEU A 23 -6.09 21.72 1.68
CA LEU A 23 -5.61 20.37 2.02
C LEU A 23 -6.73 19.32 1.91
N GLU A 24 -7.92 19.61 2.47
CA GLU A 24 -9.09 18.72 2.38
C GLU A 24 -9.60 18.52 0.93
N ARG A 25 -9.41 19.50 0.05
CA ARG A 25 -9.75 19.38 -1.37
C ARG A 25 -8.73 18.50 -2.08
N THR A 26 -7.45 18.78 -1.88
CA THR A 26 -6.34 17.99 -2.44
C THR A 26 -6.43 16.53 -1.99
N GLN A 27 -6.72 16.26 -0.73
CA GLN A 27 -6.91 14.89 -0.22
C GLN A 27 -8.01 14.14 -0.99
N ARG A 28 -9.16 14.79 -1.24
CA ARG A 28 -10.26 14.19 -2.01
C ARG A 28 -9.92 14.02 -3.48
N GLU A 29 -9.11 14.91 -4.04
CA GLU A 29 -8.64 14.83 -5.43
C GLU A 29 -7.67 13.66 -5.61
N LEU A 30 -6.67 13.53 -4.71
CA LEU A 30 -5.77 12.38 -4.66
C LEU A 30 -6.54 11.06 -4.54
N GLU A 31 -7.57 11.00 -3.71
CA GLU A 31 -8.38 9.79 -3.54
C GLU A 31 -9.17 9.44 -4.80
N ARG A 32 -9.66 10.43 -5.55
CA ARG A 32 -10.30 10.21 -6.85
C ARG A 32 -9.30 9.72 -7.89
N GLU A 33 -8.09 10.26 -7.92
CA GLU A 33 -7.03 9.80 -8.83
C GLU A 33 -6.57 8.38 -8.51
N LYS A 34 -6.38 8.07 -7.22
CA LYS A 34 -6.09 6.70 -6.76
C LYS A 34 -7.14 5.71 -7.27
N VAL A 35 -8.43 6.02 -7.16
CA VAL A 35 -9.50 5.13 -7.65
C VAL A 35 -9.43 4.93 -9.16
N LYS A 36 -9.05 5.96 -9.94
CA LYS A 36 -8.85 5.82 -11.39
C LYS A 36 -7.67 4.90 -11.70
N LEU A 37 -6.55 5.04 -10.96
CA LEU A 37 -5.39 4.15 -11.12
C LEU A 37 -5.71 2.71 -10.74
N GLN A 38 -6.48 2.47 -9.67
CA GLN A 38 -6.95 1.13 -9.32
C GLN A 38 -7.86 0.52 -10.39
N GLN A 39 -8.66 1.32 -11.08
CA GLN A 39 -9.44 0.84 -12.23
C GLN A 39 -8.54 0.50 -13.42
N GLN A 40 -7.49 1.30 -13.67
CA GLN A 40 -6.50 1.01 -14.71
C GLN A 40 -5.69 -0.25 -14.38
N GLU A 41 -5.31 -0.45 -13.12
CA GLU A 41 -4.66 -1.67 -12.63
C GLU A 41 -5.51 -2.91 -12.95
N LYS A 42 -6.81 -2.87 -12.62
CA LYS A 42 -7.74 -3.96 -12.94
C LYS A 42 -7.84 -4.24 -14.45
N LYS A 43 -7.80 -3.20 -15.29
CA LYS A 43 -7.80 -3.35 -16.75
C LYS A 43 -6.49 -3.98 -17.24
N LEU A 44 -5.34 -3.53 -16.74
CA LEU A 44 -4.03 -4.11 -17.06
C LEU A 44 -3.98 -5.59 -16.69
N ILE A 45 -4.50 -5.99 -15.53
CA ILE A 45 -4.59 -7.41 -15.15
C ILE A 45 -5.44 -8.20 -16.17
N GLN A 46 -6.58 -7.66 -16.60
CA GLN A 46 -7.41 -8.32 -17.62
C GLN A 46 -6.70 -8.43 -18.97
N ASP A 47 -5.95 -7.40 -19.37
CA ASP A 47 -5.24 -7.39 -20.65
C ASP A 47 -4.01 -8.31 -20.63
N ILE A 48 -3.29 -8.40 -19.52
CA ILE A 48 -2.24 -9.41 -19.31
C ILE A 48 -2.83 -10.81 -19.45
N LYS A 49 -3.99 -11.09 -18.82
CA LYS A 49 -4.67 -12.38 -18.92
C LYS A 49 -5.07 -12.71 -20.37
N LYS A 50 -5.49 -11.72 -21.17
CA LYS A 50 -5.79 -11.92 -22.60
C LYS A 50 -4.51 -12.20 -23.40
N SER A 51 -3.45 -11.43 -23.19
CA SER A 51 -2.17 -11.59 -23.89
C SER A 51 -1.47 -12.90 -23.53
N ALA A 52 -1.66 -13.40 -22.30
CA ALA A 52 -1.22 -14.72 -21.87
C ALA A 52 -1.94 -15.85 -22.63
N ARG A 53 -3.27 -15.76 -22.83
CA ARG A 53 -4.01 -16.72 -23.67
C ARG A 53 -3.56 -16.70 -25.13
N ALA A 54 -3.14 -15.54 -25.63
CA ALA A 54 -2.59 -15.40 -26.98
C ALA A 54 -1.11 -15.81 -27.09
N ASN A 55 -0.49 -16.26 -25.99
CA ASN A 55 0.92 -16.65 -25.90
C ASN A 55 1.91 -15.54 -26.33
N GLN A 56 1.55 -14.27 -26.11
CA GLN A 56 2.35 -13.11 -26.54
C GLN A 56 3.29 -12.63 -25.42
N MET A 57 4.38 -13.36 -25.18
CA MET A 57 5.32 -13.08 -24.07
C MET A 57 5.87 -11.64 -24.04
N LYS A 58 6.20 -11.06 -25.21
CA LYS A 58 6.68 -9.67 -25.28
C LYS A 58 5.62 -8.65 -24.82
N ALA A 59 4.35 -8.88 -25.18
CA ALA A 59 3.25 -8.00 -24.76
C ALA A 59 3.00 -8.11 -23.25
N ILE A 60 3.06 -9.33 -22.71
CA ILE A 60 2.90 -9.60 -21.27
C ILE A 60 3.98 -8.88 -20.46
N LYS A 61 5.26 -8.95 -20.85
CA LYS A 61 6.34 -8.25 -20.15
C LYS A 61 6.13 -6.73 -20.11
N VAL A 62 5.72 -6.12 -21.23
CA VAL A 62 5.44 -4.67 -21.28
C VAL A 62 4.25 -4.30 -20.39
N GLN A 63 3.16 -5.07 -20.47
CA GLN A 63 1.97 -4.83 -19.65
C GLN A 63 2.22 -5.07 -18.15
N ALA A 64 3.08 -6.03 -17.79
CA ALA A 64 3.49 -6.30 -16.42
C ALA A 64 4.31 -5.15 -15.84
N ARG A 65 5.21 -4.55 -16.64
CA ARG A 65 5.93 -3.33 -16.25
C ARG A 65 4.97 -2.17 -15.97
N ASP A 66 3.97 -1.98 -16.83
CA ASP A 66 2.93 -0.95 -16.61
C ASP A 66 2.08 -1.24 -15.37
N LEU A 67 1.82 -2.53 -15.06
CA LEU A 67 1.12 -2.94 -13.85
C LEU A 67 1.91 -2.59 -12.58
N ILE A 68 3.20 -2.92 -12.53
CA ILE A 68 4.07 -2.60 -11.39
C ILE A 68 4.16 -1.09 -11.20
N ARG A 69 4.38 -0.33 -12.28
CA ARG A 69 4.38 1.14 -12.22
C ARG A 69 3.07 1.69 -11.67
N THR A 70 1.93 1.14 -12.10
CA THR A 70 0.61 1.57 -11.61
C THR A 70 0.44 1.26 -10.12
N ARG A 71 0.90 0.10 -9.64
CA ARG A 71 0.88 -0.27 -8.22
C ARG A 71 1.75 0.63 -7.36
N LYS A 72 3.01 0.87 -7.77
CA LYS A 72 3.93 1.81 -7.10
C LYS A 72 3.31 3.21 -7.05
N GLN A 73 2.66 3.65 -8.12
CA GLN A 73 1.94 4.93 -8.12
C GLN A 73 0.78 4.95 -7.11
N VAL A 74 -0.04 3.90 -7.04
CA VAL A 74 -1.13 3.78 -6.05
C VAL A 74 -0.59 3.86 -4.62
N GLU A 75 0.52 3.18 -4.33
CA GLU A 75 1.19 3.25 -3.03
C GLU A 75 1.70 4.67 -2.73
N LYS A 76 2.32 5.33 -3.71
CA LYS A 76 2.75 6.72 -3.60
C LYS A 76 1.58 7.65 -3.25
N PHE A 77 0.41 7.45 -3.85
CA PHE A 77 -0.80 8.20 -3.51
C PHE A 77 -1.25 7.95 -2.05
N ASP A 78 -1.08 6.74 -1.51
CA ASP A 78 -1.37 6.43 -0.11
C ASP A 78 -0.38 7.08 0.86
N LYS A 79 0.92 7.06 0.53
CA LYS A 79 1.96 7.80 1.27
C LYS A 79 1.63 9.30 1.29
N MET A 80 1.35 9.90 0.13
CA MET A 80 0.97 11.32 0.02
C MET A 80 -0.31 11.66 0.79
N LYS A 81 -1.33 10.78 0.78
CA LYS A 81 -2.56 10.97 1.56
C LYS A 81 -2.25 11.03 3.06
N THR A 82 -1.40 10.12 3.54
CA THR A 82 -0.98 10.05 4.94
C THR A 82 -0.21 11.31 5.35
N GLN A 83 0.69 11.79 4.48
CA GLN A 83 1.41 13.06 4.68
C GLN A 83 0.45 14.25 4.78
N LEU A 84 -0.53 14.37 3.87
CA LEU A 84 -1.53 15.45 3.95
C LEU A 84 -2.40 15.35 5.22
N GLN A 85 -2.70 14.14 5.68
CA GLN A 85 -3.40 13.92 6.95
C GLN A 85 -2.56 14.38 8.14
N ALA A 86 -1.25 14.07 8.16
CA ALA A 86 -0.33 14.53 9.19
C ALA A 86 -0.23 16.06 9.21
N ILE A 87 -0.10 16.71 8.05
CA ILE A 87 -0.09 18.17 7.93
C ILE A 87 -1.41 18.78 8.39
N SER A 88 -2.55 18.17 8.04
CA SER A 88 -3.87 18.63 8.50
C SER A 88 -4.00 18.56 10.03
N LEU A 89 -3.52 17.46 10.64
CA LEU A 89 -3.47 17.29 12.09
C LEU A 89 -2.57 18.35 12.74
N ARG A 90 -1.38 18.59 12.19
CA ARG A 90 -0.46 19.63 12.65
C ARG A 90 -1.11 21.02 12.59
N LEU A 91 -1.81 21.33 11.50
CA LEU A 91 -2.53 22.59 11.34
C LEU A 91 -3.67 22.74 12.36
N GLN A 92 -4.38 21.65 12.68
CA GLN A 92 -5.40 21.63 13.73
C GLN A 92 -4.80 21.89 15.12
N THR A 93 -3.67 21.26 15.44
CA THR A 93 -2.96 21.48 16.70
C THR A 93 -2.46 22.92 16.81
N MET A 94 -1.86 23.45 15.75
CA MET A 94 -1.42 24.85 15.68
C MET A 94 -2.60 25.83 15.86
N ARG A 95 -3.77 25.52 15.31
CA ARG A 95 -4.98 26.33 15.51
C ARG A 95 -5.46 26.31 16.96
N SER A 96 -5.45 25.15 17.61
CA SER A 96 -5.82 25.00 19.03
C SER A 96 -4.85 25.77 19.93
N SER A 97 -3.54 25.63 19.69
CA SER A 97 -2.48 26.36 20.39
C SER A 97 -2.61 27.88 20.25
N ASN A 98 -2.90 28.36 19.04
CA ASN A 98 -3.16 29.79 18.79
C ASN A 98 -4.41 30.30 19.52
N GLN A 99 -5.48 29.52 19.56
CA GLN A 99 -6.69 29.87 20.31
C GLN A 99 -6.40 29.93 21.82
N MET A 100 -5.67 28.96 22.36
CA MET A 100 -5.27 28.93 23.76
C MET A 100 -4.41 30.13 24.13
N THR A 101 -3.41 30.45 23.31
CA THR A 101 -2.55 31.64 23.49
C THR A 101 -3.36 32.93 23.47
N SER A 102 -4.33 33.06 22.56
CA SER A 102 -5.22 34.22 22.52
C SER A 102 -6.06 34.33 23.78
N SER A 103 -6.65 33.23 24.26
CA SER A 103 -7.44 33.21 25.49
C SER A 103 -6.60 33.50 26.72
N MET A 104 -5.37 32.98 26.81
CA MET A 104 -4.43 33.31 27.89
C MET A 104 -4.06 34.80 27.88
N LYS A 105 -3.84 35.38 26.70
CA LYS A 105 -3.58 36.82 26.55
C LYS A 105 -4.75 37.67 27.03
N ASP A 106 -5.98 37.28 26.69
CA ASP A 106 -7.18 38.01 27.12
C ASP A 106 -7.44 37.84 28.62
N ALA A 107 -7.24 36.63 29.17
CA ALA A 107 -7.28 36.41 30.62
C ALA A 107 -6.22 37.23 31.36
N ALA A 108 -4.99 37.30 30.84
CA ALA A 108 -3.92 38.13 31.40
C ALA A 108 -4.27 39.62 31.38
N ARG A 109 -4.95 40.11 30.32
CA ARG A 109 -5.44 41.49 30.24
C ARG A 109 -6.52 41.78 31.29
N LEU A 110 -7.47 40.86 31.47
CA LEU A 110 -8.53 40.99 32.48
C LEU A 110 -7.96 41.00 33.91
N LEU A 111 -6.98 40.12 34.19
CA LEU A 111 -6.28 40.08 35.48
C LEU A 111 -5.42 41.32 35.74
N ASN A 112 -4.79 41.90 34.71
CA ASN A 112 -4.08 43.17 34.85
C ASN A 112 -5.03 44.36 35.08
N GLY A 113 -6.26 44.32 34.54
CA GLY A 113 -7.28 45.34 34.76
C GLY A 113 -7.95 45.26 36.15
N MET A 114 -7.95 44.09 36.79
CA MET A 114 -8.47 43.86 38.14
C MET A 114 -7.32 43.83 39.15
N ASN A 115 -6.98 45.00 39.73
CA ASN A 115 -6.00 45.24 40.82
C ASN A 115 -5.04 44.06 41.11
N GLY A 116 -3.92 44.04 40.39
CA GLY A 116 -3.05 42.88 40.16
C GLY A 116 -2.27 42.33 41.36
N GLN A 117 -2.96 41.85 42.40
CA GLN A 117 -2.32 41.20 43.56
C GLN A 117 -2.60 39.70 43.71
N MET A 118 -3.46 39.07 42.91
CA MET A 118 -3.73 37.63 43.04
C MET A 118 -3.83 36.93 41.67
N ASN A 119 -2.69 36.54 41.08
CA ASN A 119 -2.49 35.37 40.18
C ASN A 119 -1.35 35.48 39.14
N ILE A 120 -0.52 36.53 39.15
CA ILE A 120 0.59 36.65 38.16
C ILE A 120 1.57 35.46 38.21
N GLN A 121 1.79 34.89 39.39
CA GLN A 121 2.64 33.71 39.59
C GLN A 121 2.02 32.42 39.01
N GLY A 122 0.69 32.28 39.10
CA GLY A 122 -0.03 31.15 38.50
C GLY A 122 -0.02 31.22 36.97
N LEU A 123 -0.22 32.40 36.40
CA LEU A 123 -0.14 32.62 34.95
C LEU A 123 1.27 32.38 34.41
N SER A 124 2.31 32.81 35.13
CA SER A 124 3.70 32.56 34.75
C SER A 124 4.02 31.05 34.72
N ARG A 125 3.56 30.29 35.72
CA ARG A 125 3.71 28.82 35.75
C ARG A 125 2.96 28.13 34.60
N ILE A 126 1.72 28.53 34.34
CA ILE A 126 0.92 28.01 33.23
C ILE A 126 1.60 28.29 31.88
N THR A 127 2.22 29.47 31.72
CA THR A 127 2.95 29.82 30.50
C THR A 127 4.21 28.96 30.33
N MET A 128 4.94 28.69 31.42
CA MET A 128 6.13 27.82 31.39
C MET A 128 5.78 26.35 31.12
N GLU A 129 4.72 25.82 31.74
CA GLU A 129 4.24 24.47 31.49
C GLU A 129 3.71 24.32 30.06
N PHE A 130 3.05 25.34 29.53
CA PHE A 130 2.61 25.38 28.14
C PHE A 130 3.81 25.37 27.17
N GLN A 131 4.84 26.20 27.43
CA GLN A 131 6.06 26.20 26.62
C GLN A 131 6.74 24.83 26.62
N LYS A 132 6.87 24.19 27.80
CA LYS A 132 7.43 22.84 27.92
C LYS A 132 6.59 21.80 27.16
N SER A 133 5.26 21.93 27.20
CA SER A 133 4.37 21.04 26.45
C SER A 133 4.45 21.25 24.95
N LEU A 134 4.70 22.49 24.48
CA LEU A 134 4.97 22.78 23.07
C LEU A 134 6.30 22.18 22.63
N ASP A 135 7.36 22.32 23.41
CA ASP A 135 8.67 21.76 23.08
C ASP A 135 8.63 20.21 23.01
N ILE A 136 7.90 19.55 23.92
CA ILE A 136 7.68 18.09 23.86
C ILE A 136 6.88 17.70 22.61
N MET A 137 5.94 18.54 22.19
CA MET A 137 5.15 18.30 20.98
C MET A 137 6.02 18.43 19.71
N ASP A 138 6.90 19.42 19.66
CA ASP A 138 7.83 19.62 18.54
C ASP A 138 8.88 18.49 18.47
N GLN A 139 9.41 18.01 19.59
CA GLN A 139 10.28 16.82 19.60
C GLN A 139 9.57 15.55 19.13
N LYS A 140 8.30 15.36 19.53
CA LYS A 140 7.49 14.23 19.01
C LYS A 140 7.21 14.37 17.51
N GLN A 141 7.22 15.60 16.99
CA GLN A 141 7.05 15.87 15.57
C GLN A 141 8.33 15.56 14.78
N GLU A 142 9.52 15.86 15.32
CA GLU A 142 10.81 15.45 14.72
C GLU A 142 10.90 13.92 14.58
N MET A 143 10.53 13.17 15.62
CA MET A 143 10.46 11.69 15.53
C MET A 143 9.49 11.18 14.45
N VAL A 144 8.43 11.93 14.12
CA VAL A 144 7.48 11.55 13.06
C VAL A 144 8.03 11.90 11.68
N ASP A 145 8.77 13.00 11.54
CA ASP A 145 9.46 13.36 10.31
C ASP A 145 10.58 12.35 9.99
N ASP A 146 11.38 11.95 10.98
CA ASP A 146 12.45 10.97 10.79
C ASP A 146 11.92 9.61 10.30
N VAL A 147 10.80 9.14 10.87
CA VAL A 147 10.13 7.90 10.42
C VAL A 147 9.51 8.06 9.02
N MET A 148 9.11 9.27 8.65
CA MET A 148 8.56 9.55 7.31
C MET A 148 9.65 9.67 6.25
N ASP A 149 10.84 10.16 6.61
CA ASP A 149 12.00 10.27 5.71
C ASP A 149 12.60 8.88 5.41
N ASP A 150 12.68 8.00 6.41
CA ASP A 150 13.08 6.59 6.24
C ASP A 150 12.15 5.82 5.27
N LEU A 151 10.87 6.18 5.20
CA LEU A 151 9.90 5.61 4.25
C LEU A 151 10.02 6.18 2.81
N MET A 152 10.79 7.25 2.63
CA MET A 152 11.06 7.88 1.33
C MET A 152 12.35 7.37 0.67
N ASP A 153 13.31 6.84 1.44
CA ASP A 153 14.60 6.38 0.87
C ASP A 153 14.50 5.05 0.09
N ASP A 154 13.39 4.30 0.25
CA ASP A 154 13.11 3.08 -0.53
C ASP A 154 12.69 3.36 -2.01
N GLU A 155 12.76 4.61 -2.51
CA GLU A 155 12.18 5.00 -3.80
C GLU A 155 13.11 4.82 -5.03
N ILE A 156 14.17 4.00 -4.94
CA ILE A 156 15.06 3.70 -6.08
C ILE A 156 15.14 2.19 -6.32
N ASP A 157 14.16 1.64 -7.04
CA ASP A 157 14.46 0.89 -8.27
C ASP A 157 13.19 0.57 -9.06
N VAL A 158 13.09 1.21 -10.23
CA VAL A 158 11.99 1.06 -11.19
C VAL A 158 12.33 0.00 -12.25
N ASP A 159 13.53 -0.58 -12.17
CA ASP A 159 14.08 -1.52 -13.14
C ASP A 159 14.46 -2.88 -12.53
N ASP A 160 13.80 -3.30 -11.44
CA ASP A 160 13.87 -4.69 -10.99
C ASP A 160 13.19 -5.60 -12.03
N GLU A 161 13.93 -5.98 -13.06
CA GLU A 161 13.52 -7.00 -14.03
C GLU A 161 13.12 -8.31 -13.34
N GLU A 162 13.69 -8.57 -12.16
CA GLU A 162 13.30 -9.68 -11.28
C GLU A 162 11.86 -9.57 -10.78
N GLU A 163 11.42 -8.38 -10.31
CA GLU A 163 10.04 -8.13 -9.89
C GLU A 163 9.07 -8.31 -11.06
N ILE A 164 9.47 -7.86 -12.25
CA ILE A 164 8.68 -8.02 -13.48
C ILE A 164 8.52 -9.50 -13.83
N ASP A 165 9.62 -10.26 -13.87
CA ASP A 165 9.58 -11.68 -14.25
C ASP A 165 8.85 -12.52 -13.19
N GLU A 166 8.93 -12.17 -11.90
CA GLU A 166 8.15 -12.80 -10.83
C GLU A 166 6.65 -12.55 -10.99
N VAL A 167 6.24 -11.31 -11.29
CA VAL A 167 4.82 -10.97 -11.53
C VAL A 167 4.29 -11.69 -12.78
N VAL A 168 5.10 -11.77 -13.85
CA VAL A 168 4.74 -12.51 -15.06
C VAL A 168 4.57 -13.99 -14.74
N GLY A 169 5.53 -14.60 -14.02
CA GLY A 169 5.45 -16.00 -13.58
C GLY A 169 4.18 -16.28 -12.78
N LYS A 170 3.90 -15.47 -11.75
CA LYS A 170 2.69 -15.58 -10.93
C LYS A 170 1.40 -15.53 -11.75
N VAL A 171 1.32 -14.64 -12.75
CA VAL A 171 0.13 -14.53 -13.61
C VAL A 171 -0.01 -15.71 -14.57
N LEU A 172 1.09 -16.24 -15.09
CA LEU A 172 1.09 -17.43 -15.96
C LEU A 172 0.68 -18.68 -15.17
N ASP A 173 1.21 -18.84 -13.96
CA ASP A 173 0.88 -19.92 -13.03
C ASP A 173 -0.59 -19.85 -12.58
N GLU A 174 -1.11 -18.66 -12.25
CA GLU A 174 -2.52 -18.46 -11.88
C GLU A 174 -3.48 -18.87 -13.00
N MET A 175 -3.06 -18.73 -14.26
CA MET A 175 -3.90 -19.12 -15.40
C MET A 175 -3.84 -20.62 -15.72
N GLY A 176 -2.96 -21.39 -15.08
CA GLY A 176 -2.75 -22.79 -15.44
C GLY A 176 -2.35 -22.96 -16.90
N ILE A 177 -1.71 -21.94 -17.51
CA ILE A 177 -0.92 -22.14 -18.74
C ILE A 177 0.39 -22.77 -18.28
N ASP A 178 0.26 -23.94 -17.70
CA ASP A 178 1.35 -24.86 -17.55
C ASP A 178 1.91 -25.11 -18.95
N LEU A 179 3.19 -25.45 -18.98
CA LEU A 179 3.98 -25.85 -20.15
C LEU A 179 3.44 -27.07 -20.91
N ASN A 180 2.13 -27.33 -20.90
CA ASN A 180 1.44 -28.38 -21.63
C ASN A 180 1.63 -28.24 -23.15
N THR A 181 1.96 -27.04 -23.65
CA THR A 181 2.39 -26.84 -25.05
C THR A 181 3.83 -27.26 -25.32
N LYS A 182 4.70 -27.38 -24.32
CA LYS A 182 6.04 -27.99 -24.48
C LYS A 182 6.01 -29.52 -24.33
N LEU A 183 4.99 -30.10 -23.69
CA LEU A 183 4.80 -31.56 -23.71
C LEU A 183 4.02 -32.03 -24.95
N SER A 184 3.02 -31.28 -25.42
CA SER A 184 2.26 -31.67 -26.62
C SER A 184 3.09 -31.59 -27.91
N ASP A 185 4.13 -30.75 -27.95
CA ASP A 185 5.04 -30.64 -29.10
C ASP A 185 6.23 -31.63 -29.02
N SER A 186 6.29 -32.46 -27.96
CA SER A 186 7.32 -33.48 -27.73
C SER A 186 6.82 -34.93 -27.86
N VAL A 187 5.55 -35.13 -28.25
CA VAL A 187 5.05 -36.45 -28.65
C VAL A 187 5.12 -36.52 -30.17
N PRO A 188 6.05 -37.29 -30.77
CA PRO A 188 6.11 -37.43 -32.22
C PRO A 188 4.84 -38.13 -32.72
N ASP A 189 4.15 -37.46 -33.63
CA ASP A 189 3.05 -37.99 -34.44
C ASP A 189 3.59 -39.05 -35.42
N GLY A 190 3.92 -40.24 -34.90
CA GLY A 190 4.83 -41.15 -35.60
C GLY A 190 4.80 -42.61 -35.23
N ILE A 191 3.65 -43.21 -34.87
CA ILE A 191 3.38 -44.66 -35.01
C ILE A 191 1.85 -44.79 -35.21
N GLY A 192 1.33 -44.93 -36.43
CA GLY A 192 1.48 -46.12 -37.27
C GLY A 192 0.27 -47.03 -37.08
N HIS A 193 -0.65 -47.02 -38.06
CA HIS A 193 -1.74 -47.98 -38.22
C HIS A 193 -1.31 -49.43 -37.98
N ALA A 194 -2.04 -50.17 -37.13
CA ALA A 194 -2.20 -51.61 -37.27
C ALA A 194 -3.55 -52.06 -36.70
N SER A 195 -4.33 -52.67 -37.56
CA SER A 195 -5.64 -53.30 -37.34
C SER A 195 -5.51 -54.70 -36.68
N ALA A 196 -6.66 -55.24 -36.25
CA ALA A 196 -6.93 -56.62 -35.77
C ALA A 196 -6.62 -56.84 -34.27
N GLU A 197 -7.42 -57.54 -33.45
CA GLU A 197 -8.55 -58.44 -33.69
C GLU A 197 -9.28 -58.69 -32.35
N ALA A 198 -10.54 -59.11 -32.44
CA ALA A 198 -11.39 -59.49 -31.30
C ALA A 198 -11.07 -60.91 -30.79
N ILE A 199 -11.00 -61.12 -29.47
CA ILE A 199 -11.23 -62.43 -28.83
C ILE A 199 -12.05 -62.26 -27.54
N THR A 200 -13.18 -62.93 -27.52
CA THR A 200 -14.12 -63.17 -26.42
C THR A 200 -13.65 -64.29 -25.49
N GLY A 201 -13.91 -64.21 -24.17
CA GLY A 201 -14.05 -65.42 -23.34
C GLY A 201 -13.72 -65.37 -21.83
N SER A 202 -14.77 -65.19 -21.00
CA SER A 202 -15.11 -65.94 -19.78
C SER A 202 -14.29 -65.89 -18.46
N LYS A 203 -14.87 -65.15 -17.49
CA LYS A 203 -15.22 -65.48 -16.06
C LYS A 203 -14.21 -66.04 -15.03
N ASN A 204 -14.25 -65.32 -13.90
CA ASN A 204 -14.23 -65.73 -12.47
C ASN A 204 -12.88 -66.02 -11.77
N GLN A 205 -12.50 -65.15 -10.82
CA GLN A 205 -12.53 -65.46 -9.38
C GLN A 205 -12.35 -64.20 -8.52
N ALA A 206 -13.04 -64.18 -7.39
CA ALA A 206 -13.06 -63.14 -6.36
C ALA A 206 -12.44 -63.68 -5.06
N MET A 207 -11.75 -62.82 -4.30
CA MET A 207 -11.54 -62.81 -2.82
C MET A 207 -10.51 -61.69 -2.53
N ALA A 208 -10.84 -60.55 -1.92
CA ALA A 208 -11.22 -60.24 -0.53
C ALA A 208 -10.03 -60.16 0.47
N VAL A 209 -9.95 -58.99 1.14
CA VAL A 209 -9.41 -58.70 2.50
C VAL A 209 -8.00 -58.08 2.63
N GLY A 210 -7.94 -56.91 3.30
CA GLY A 210 -6.85 -56.47 4.20
C GLY A 210 -5.93 -55.38 3.63
N ALA A 211 -6.13 -54.08 3.90
CA ALA A 211 -5.67 -53.35 5.10
C ALA A 211 -4.18 -52.92 5.03
N ASP A 212 -4.00 -51.65 4.67
CA ASP A 212 -3.15 -50.68 5.38
C ASP A 212 -1.70 -51.09 5.76
N GLY A 213 -0.76 -50.93 4.83
CA GLY A 213 0.66 -51.13 5.12
C GLY A 213 1.67 -50.56 4.11
N GLY A 214 1.23 -49.92 3.02
CA GLY A 214 2.13 -49.53 1.92
C GLY A 214 2.85 -48.19 2.07
N LEU A 215 2.37 -47.27 2.92
CA LEU A 215 2.98 -45.94 3.03
C LEU A 215 4.12 -45.87 4.07
N ASP A 216 4.05 -46.65 5.15
CA ASP A 216 5.05 -46.57 6.22
C ASP A 216 6.40 -47.19 5.82
N ASP A 217 6.39 -48.25 4.99
CA ASP A 217 7.62 -48.87 4.48
C ASP A 217 8.39 -47.94 3.53
N ASP A 218 7.68 -47.21 2.65
CA ASP A 218 8.28 -46.24 1.74
C ASP A 218 8.84 -45.01 2.48
N LEU A 219 8.21 -44.60 3.58
CA LEU A 219 8.71 -43.51 4.43
C LEU A 219 9.91 -43.92 5.29
N GLN A 220 9.95 -45.17 5.78
CA GLN A 220 11.10 -45.70 6.51
C GLN A 220 12.34 -45.88 5.61
N ALA A 221 12.14 -46.28 4.35
CA ALA A 221 13.21 -46.35 3.37
C ALA A 221 13.84 -44.97 3.11
N ARG A 222 13.02 -43.93 2.96
CA ARG A 222 13.49 -42.54 2.78
C ARG A 222 14.19 -41.99 4.03
N LEU A 223 13.75 -42.36 5.23
CA LEU A 223 14.40 -41.93 6.48
C LEU A 223 15.81 -42.52 6.63
N ASN A 224 16.01 -43.78 6.23
CA ASN A 224 17.31 -44.44 6.31
C ASN A 224 18.31 -43.89 5.29
N GLU A 225 17.84 -43.41 4.14
CA GLU A 225 18.67 -42.75 3.14
C GLU A 225 19.21 -41.38 3.62
N LEU A 226 18.43 -40.67 4.44
CA LEU A 226 18.83 -39.37 5.01
C LEU A 226 19.80 -39.47 6.20
N LYS A 227 19.96 -40.66 6.78
CA LYS A 227 20.84 -40.92 7.92
C LYS A 227 22.22 -41.48 7.55
N ARG A 228 22.53 -41.59 6.25
CA ARG A 228 23.79 -42.12 5.76
C ARG A 228 24.76 -41.02 5.34
#